data_AF-A0A939AAH8-F1
#
_entry.id   AF-A0A939AAH8-F1
#
_cell.length_a   1.000
_cell.length_b   1.000
_cell.length_c   1.000
_cell.angle_alpha   90.00
_cell.angle_beta   90.00
_cell.angle_gamma   90.00
#
_symmetry.space_group_name_H-M   'P 1'
#
loop_
_entity.id
_entity.type
_entity.pdbx_description
1 polymer ?
#
loop_
_entity_poly.entity_id
_entity_poly.type
_entity_poly.pdbx_seq_one_letter_code
_entity_poly.pdbx_strand_id
1 'polypeptide(L)'
;MKKLFALVVAILAVGFLAVSCGGDKQTKKAPVYPACESTANCSEKGEVCVDGMCKECGTNKDCASKGACLECQGNTCQAKANCCKSDADCPNGQKCKAKPGKKEGTCGTL
;
A
#
# COMPACT_ATOMS: atom_id res chain seq x y z
N MET A 1 63.97 32.41 6.35
CA MET A 1 64.42 32.15 4.97
C MET A 1 64.13 30.68 4.68
N LYS A 2 63.00 30.36 4.04
CA LYS A 2 62.97 30.02 2.61
C LYS A 2 63.96 28.89 2.28
N LYS A 3 63.48 27.64 2.30
CA LYS A 3 63.20 26.85 1.08
C LYS A 3 63.17 25.35 1.40
N LEU A 4 62.19 24.69 0.78
CA LEU A 4 62.29 23.39 0.14
C LEU A 4 63.17 22.35 0.86
N PHE A 5 62.55 21.49 1.65
CA PHE A 5 62.80 20.04 1.53
C PHE A 5 61.47 19.31 1.74
N ALA A 6 60.48 19.71 0.95
CA ALA A 6 59.35 18.87 0.62
C ALA A 6 59.85 17.79 -0.33
N LEU A 7 60.14 16.56 0.15
CA LEU A 7 60.22 15.35 -0.68
C LEU A 7 60.62 14.04 0.05
N VAL A 8 60.22 13.75 1.29
CA VAL A 8 60.50 12.40 1.85
C VAL A 8 59.43 11.92 2.84
N VAL A 9 58.21 11.60 2.38
CA VAL A 9 57.39 10.52 2.99
C VAL A 9 56.43 9.96 1.93
N ALA A 10 56.99 9.44 0.83
CA ALA A 10 56.27 8.47 0.01
C ALA A 10 56.66 7.10 0.55
N ILE A 11 55.83 6.54 1.44
CA ILE A 11 55.64 5.13 1.82
C ILE A 11 54.89 5.18 3.16
N LEU A 12 53.55 5.18 3.12
CA LEU A 12 52.74 4.62 4.19
C LEU A 12 51.74 3.68 3.55
N ALA A 13 51.92 2.42 3.90
CA ALA A 13 51.19 1.29 3.42
C ALA A 13 49.69 1.38 3.75
N VAL A 14 48.89 1.05 2.75
CA VAL A 14 47.70 0.20 2.80
C VAL A 14 47.24 -0.16 4.23
N GLY A 15 46.15 0.46 4.66
CA GLY A 15 45.52 0.19 5.95
C GLY A 15 44.20 0.93 6.12
N PHE A 16 43.34 0.89 5.11
CA PHE A 16 41.95 1.34 5.24
C PHE A 16 41.24 0.36 6.17
N LEU A 17 41.24 0.65 7.47
CA LEU A 17 40.40 -0.03 8.44
C LEU A 17 38.94 0.38 8.17
N ALA A 18 38.32 -0.27 7.18
CA ALA A 18 36.88 -0.34 7.05
C ALA A 18 36.34 -1.29 8.14
N VAL A 19 36.44 -0.85 9.40
CA VAL A 19 35.69 -1.43 10.52
C VAL A 19 34.36 -0.69 10.60
N SER A 20 33.39 -1.25 9.89
CA SER A 20 32.04 -1.58 10.38
C SER A 20 31.16 -1.84 9.18
N CYS A 21 30.96 -3.13 8.92
CA CYS A 21 29.79 -3.63 8.22
C CYS A 21 28.56 -3.16 9.02
N GLY A 22 27.93 -2.09 8.56
CA GLY A 22 26.74 -1.52 9.21
C GLY A 22 25.98 -0.57 8.29
N GLY A 23 26.16 -0.75 6.99
CA GLY A 23 25.38 -0.08 5.96
C GLY A 23 24.89 -1.15 5.00
N ASP A 24 24.13 -2.12 5.51
CA ASP A 24 23.32 -3.00 4.69
C ASP A 24 22.49 -2.13 3.75
N LYS A 25 22.98 -1.94 2.51
CA LYS A 25 22.07 -1.96 1.37
C LYS A 25 21.49 -3.37 1.38
N GLN A 26 20.50 -3.57 2.25
CA GLN A 26 19.77 -4.81 2.34
C GLN A 26 19.31 -5.06 0.91
N THR A 27 19.82 -6.11 0.30
CA THR A 27 19.12 -6.83 -0.73
C THR A 27 17.89 -7.42 -0.03
N LYS A 28 16.95 -6.55 0.37
CA LYS A 28 15.79 -6.90 1.16
C LYS A 28 14.95 -7.74 0.21
N LYS A 29 15.16 -9.06 0.28
CA LYS A 29 14.26 -10.05 -0.28
C LYS A 29 12.87 -9.61 0.14
N ALA A 30 11.97 -9.44 -0.82
CA ALA A 30 10.61 -9.02 -0.53
C ALA A 30 10.05 -9.87 0.63
N PRO A 31 9.30 -9.24 1.56
CA PRO A 31 8.70 -9.96 2.68
C PRO A 31 7.87 -11.13 2.16
N VAL A 32 7.86 -12.22 2.91
CA VAL A 32 7.10 -13.42 2.53
C VAL A 32 5.63 -13.19 2.85
N TYR A 33 4.77 -13.35 1.86
CA TYR A 33 3.32 -13.26 2.01
C TYR A 33 2.82 -14.11 3.21
N PRO A 34 1.92 -13.60 4.07
CA PRO A 34 1.16 -12.35 3.93
C PRO A 34 1.85 -11.10 4.48
N ALA A 35 3.12 -11.16 4.88
CA ALA A 35 3.83 -9.98 5.36
C ALA A 35 4.15 -9.00 4.21
N CYS A 36 4.15 -7.70 4.50
CA CYS A 36 4.45 -6.65 3.55
C CYS A 36 5.18 -5.47 4.20
N GLU A 37 5.90 -4.71 3.39
CA GLU A 37 6.49 -3.43 3.80
C GLU A 37 5.90 -2.27 2.99
N SER A 38 5.28 -2.59 1.86
CA SER A 38 4.59 -1.66 0.98
C SER A 38 3.45 -2.37 0.24
N THR A 39 2.47 -1.60 -0.22
CA THR A 39 1.37 -2.13 -1.06
C THR A 39 1.87 -2.85 -2.31
N ALA A 40 3.04 -2.48 -2.86
CA ALA A 40 3.62 -3.17 -4.00
C ALA A 40 3.86 -4.67 -3.76
N ASN A 41 4.08 -5.09 -2.50
CA ASN A 41 4.22 -6.50 -2.14
C ASN A 41 2.89 -7.28 -2.21
N CYS A 42 1.75 -6.59 -2.24
CA CYS A 42 0.40 -7.15 -2.17
C CYS A 42 -0.38 -6.98 -3.47
N SER A 43 0.10 -6.15 -4.40
CA SER A 43 -0.57 -5.78 -5.65
C SER A 43 -0.91 -6.97 -6.55
N GLU A 44 -0.13 -8.05 -6.53
CA GLU A 44 -0.37 -9.25 -7.33
C GLU A 44 -1.73 -9.90 -7.02
N LYS A 45 -2.23 -9.72 -5.80
CA LYS A 45 -3.54 -10.21 -5.35
C LYS A 45 -4.60 -9.10 -5.29
N GLY A 46 -4.27 -7.89 -5.72
CA GLY A 46 -5.14 -6.72 -5.57
C GLY A 46 -5.40 -6.36 -4.10
N GLU A 47 -4.39 -6.55 -3.27
CA GLU A 47 -4.39 -6.26 -1.82
C GLU A 47 -3.51 -5.03 -1.53
N VAL A 48 -3.63 -4.49 -0.32
CA VAL A 48 -2.86 -3.34 0.18
C VAL A 48 -2.15 -3.69 1.48
N CYS A 49 -1.03 -3.01 1.74
CA CYS A 49 -0.26 -3.26 2.95
C CYS A 49 -0.82 -2.46 4.12
N VAL A 50 -1.38 -3.14 5.11
CA VAL A 50 -1.94 -2.56 6.33
C VAL A 50 -1.27 -3.21 7.52
N ASP A 51 -0.63 -2.40 8.36
CA ASP A 51 0.07 -2.85 9.58
C ASP A 51 1.06 -4.00 9.34
N GLY A 52 1.79 -3.94 8.23
CA GLY A 52 2.79 -4.94 7.85
C GLY A 52 2.22 -6.25 7.30
N MET A 53 0.92 -6.31 7.02
CA MET A 53 0.26 -7.46 6.39
C MET A 53 -0.52 -7.06 5.14
N CYS A 54 -0.47 -7.89 4.11
CA CYS A 54 -1.35 -7.76 2.96
C CYS A 54 -2.78 -8.04 3.39
N LYS A 55 -3.66 -7.06 3.15
CA LYS A 55 -5.09 -7.12 3.41
C LYS A 55 -5.86 -6.70 2.17
N GLU A 56 -7.13 -7.03 2.10
CA GLU A 56 -7.93 -6.67 0.93
C GLU A 56 -8.10 -5.15 0.78
N CYS A 57 -8.19 -4.43 1.90
CA CYS A 57 -8.35 -2.98 1.90
C CYS A 57 -7.79 -2.35 3.19
N GLY A 58 -7.33 -1.11 3.08
CA GLY A 58 -7.07 -0.22 4.20
C GLY A 58 -8.14 0.87 4.31
N THR A 59 -8.79 1.20 3.18
CA THR A 59 -9.81 2.22 3.06
C THR A 59 -10.91 1.80 2.09
N ASN A 60 -12.06 2.49 2.13
CA ASN A 60 -13.17 2.24 1.20
C ASN A 60 -12.79 2.43 -0.28
N LYS A 61 -11.73 3.19 -0.58
CA LYS A 61 -11.27 3.41 -1.97
C LYS A 61 -10.66 2.14 -2.57
N ASP A 62 -10.04 1.29 -1.76
CA ASP A 62 -9.41 0.05 -2.21
C ASP A 62 -10.47 -0.96 -2.70
N CYS A 63 -11.69 -0.85 -2.19
CA CYS A 63 -12.83 -1.68 -2.59
C CYS A 63 -13.60 -1.14 -3.81
N ALA A 64 -13.44 0.15 -4.15
CA ALA A 64 -14.19 0.78 -5.23
C ALA A 64 -13.88 0.18 -6.61
N SER A 65 -12.66 -0.35 -6.79
CA SER A 65 -12.25 -1.08 -8.00
C SER A 65 -12.92 -2.45 -8.12
N LYS A 66 -13.27 -3.08 -7.00
CA LYS A 66 -13.92 -4.39 -6.93
C LYS A 66 -15.43 -4.29 -7.06
N GLY A 67 -16.02 -3.18 -6.63
CA GLY A 67 -17.45 -2.93 -6.78
C GLY A 67 -17.93 -1.64 -6.13
N ALA A 68 -18.92 -1.01 -6.76
CA ALA A 68 -19.53 0.24 -6.29
C ALA A 68 -20.14 0.08 -4.87
N CYS A 69 -20.87 -1.01 -4.65
CA CYS A 69 -21.48 -1.32 -3.35
C CYS A 69 -20.56 -2.03 -2.35
N LEU A 70 -19.24 -1.86 -2.45
CA LEU A 70 -18.30 -2.39 -1.47
C LEU A 70 -17.67 -1.29 -0.62
N GLU A 71 -17.42 -1.60 0.64
CA GLU A 71 -16.66 -0.77 1.58
C GLU A 71 -15.68 -1.61 2.39
N CYS A 72 -14.68 -0.95 2.96
CA CYS A 72 -13.67 -1.61 3.76
C CYS A 72 -14.16 -1.76 5.20
N GLN A 73 -14.38 -3.00 5.62
CA GLN A 73 -14.74 -3.35 6.99
C GLN A 73 -13.84 -4.48 7.48
N GLY A 74 -13.11 -4.25 8.57
CA GLY A 74 -12.18 -5.24 9.13
C GLY A 74 -11.05 -5.64 8.17
N ASN A 75 -10.60 -4.71 7.32
CA ASN A 75 -9.62 -4.94 6.25
C ASN A 75 -10.06 -5.93 5.15
N THR A 76 -11.37 -6.12 5.00
CA THR A 76 -12.01 -6.90 3.94
C THR A 76 -13.03 -6.03 3.21
N CYS A 77 -13.17 -6.21 1.89
CA CYS A 77 -14.18 -5.51 1.11
C CYS A 77 -15.54 -6.18 1.25
N GLN A 78 -16.44 -5.55 1.99
CA GLN A 78 -17.77 -6.07 2.30
C GLN A 78 -18.85 -5.24 1.64
N ALA A 79 -20.04 -5.82 1.47
CA ALA A 79 -21.18 -5.12 0.90
C ALA A 79 -21.64 -3.98 1.82
N LYS A 80 -21.74 -2.77 1.26
CA LYS A 80 -22.36 -1.62 1.93
C LYS A 80 -23.83 -1.93 2.22
N ALA A 81 -24.23 -1.77 3.48
CA ALA A 81 -25.64 -1.91 3.85
C ALA A 81 -26.51 -0.94 3.06
N ASN A 82 -27.67 -1.42 2.58
CA ASN A 82 -28.64 -0.65 1.78
C ASN A 82 -28.10 -0.04 0.48
N CYS A 83 -26.93 -0.45 -0.01
CA CYS A 83 -26.43 0.00 -1.30
C CYS A 83 -27.12 -0.72 -2.45
N CYS A 84 -27.36 0.00 -3.53
CA CYS A 84 -27.96 -0.51 -4.75
C CYS A 84 -27.29 0.06 -6.00
N LYS A 85 -27.36 -0.67 -7.10
CA LYS A 85 -27.00 -0.18 -8.45
C LYS A 85 -28.26 0.08 -9.28
N SER A 86 -29.35 -0.57 -8.94
CA SER A 86 -30.64 -0.51 -9.59
C SER A 86 -31.76 -0.80 -8.59
N ASP A 87 -33.01 -0.49 -8.97
CA ASP A 87 -34.19 -0.81 -8.16
C ASP A 87 -34.31 -2.31 -7.84
N ALA A 88 -33.78 -3.18 -8.70
CA ALA A 88 -33.83 -4.63 -8.51
C ALA A 88 -32.95 -5.12 -7.34
N ASP A 89 -31.95 -4.32 -6.93
CA ASP A 89 -31.10 -4.64 -5.78
C ASP A 89 -31.80 -4.33 -4.45
N CYS A 90 -32.94 -3.63 -4.49
CA CYS A 90 -33.62 -3.15 -3.31
C CYS A 90 -34.75 -4.08 -2.87
N PRO A 91 -34.78 -4.48 -1.58
CA PRO A 91 -35.83 -5.34 -1.07
C PRO A 91 -37.18 -4.62 -1.00
N ASN A 92 -38.26 -5.40 -0.95
CA ASN A 92 -39.62 -4.90 -0.68
C ASN A 92 -40.11 -3.81 -1.65
N GLY A 93 -39.67 -3.85 -2.91
CA GLY A 93 -40.09 -2.89 -3.94
C GLY A 93 -39.58 -1.46 -3.72
N GLN A 94 -38.58 -1.28 -2.86
CA GLN A 94 -37.91 0.01 -2.67
C GLN A 94 -37.21 0.48 -3.95
N LYS A 95 -36.97 1.79 -4.04
CA LYS A 95 -36.29 2.41 -5.16
C LYS A 95 -34.85 2.72 -4.83
N CYS A 96 -33.97 2.56 -5.82
CA CYS A 96 -32.57 2.89 -5.69
C CYS A 96 -32.36 4.39 -5.88
N LYS A 97 -32.06 5.09 -4.78
CA LYS A 97 -31.79 6.53 -4.79
C LYS A 97 -30.31 6.77 -5.11
N ALA A 98 -29.97 6.79 -6.40
CA ALA A 98 -28.63 7.16 -6.88
C ALA A 98 -28.47 8.68 -7.01
N LYS A 99 -27.32 9.22 -6.62
CA LYS A 99 -26.98 10.62 -6.91
C LYS A 99 -26.56 10.77 -8.38
N PRO A 100 -26.90 11.88 -9.07
CA PRO A 100 -26.43 12.11 -10.43
C PRO A 100 -24.90 11.96 -10.53
N GLY A 101 -24.45 11.16 -11.52
CA GLY A 101 -23.03 10.87 -11.74
C GLY A 101 -22.41 9.82 -10.81
N LYS A 102 -23.19 9.12 -9.97
CA LYS A 102 -22.72 7.97 -9.18
C LYS A 102 -23.16 6.64 -9.80
N LYS A 103 -22.32 5.60 -9.64
CA LYS A 103 -22.58 4.22 -10.07
C LYS A 103 -23.34 3.39 -9.01
N GLU A 104 -23.68 4.01 -7.89
CA GLU A 104 -24.35 3.41 -6.73
C GLU A 104 -25.31 4.41 -6.10
N GLY A 105 -26.30 3.87 -5.39
CA GLY A 105 -27.28 4.60 -4.60
C GLY A 105 -27.63 3.88 -3.32
N THR A 106 -28.66 4.38 -2.63
CA THR A 106 -29.21 3.76 -1.41
C THR A 106 -30.67 3.38 -1.62
N CYS A 107 -31.05 2.19 -1.17
CA CYS A 107 -32.44 1.74 -1.18
C CYS A 107 -33.29 2.58 -0.22
N GLY A 108 -34.46 2.99 -0.68
CA GLY A 108 -35.44 3.68 0.15
C GLY A 108 -36.83 3.72 -0.48
N THR A 109 -37.84 4.06 0.32
CA THR A 109 -39.18 4.38 -0.17
C THR A 109 -39.14 5.71 -0.92
N LEU A 110 -39.97 5.89 -1.94
CA LEU A 110 -40.09 7.14 -2.71
C LEU A 110 -40.20 8.35 -1.76
#